data_AF-A0A246BEA4-F1
#
_entry.id   AF-A0A246BEA4-F1
#
_cell.length_a   1.000
_cell.length_b   1.000
_cell.length_c   1.000
_cell.angle_alpha   90.00
_cell.angle_beta   90.00
_cell.angle_gamma   90.00
#
_symmetry.space_group_name_H-M   'P 1'
#
loop_
_entity.id
_entity.type
_entity.pdbx_description
1 polymer ?
#
loop_
_entity_poly.entity_id
_entity_poly.type
_entity_poly.pdbx_seq_one_letter_code
_entity_poly.pdbx_strand_id
1 'polypeptide(L)'
;MTAPDAHPLDLLRQQASHTDPRDVQRDLNARPLPTLAPGTWGAGAEDTLRGATGMERKMQMEMRIGLEGHLHDLPLRRTAPLADMTLPELLTEHAEGRRTLLRVLDRLLTVGETHDLRAWTLGEEVPPAVYVLALRGRLARLDDLIAAQRVTISP
;
A
#
# COMPACT_ATOMS: atom_id res chain seq x y z
N MET A 1 30.73 -18.99 10.41
CA MET A 1 30.07 -18.06 9.46
C MET A 1 28.66 -18.56 9.25
N THR A 2 27.68 -17.95 9.91
CA THR A 2 26.26 -18.13 9.57
C THR A 2 26.02 -17.45 8.22
N ALA A 3 25.33 -18.14 7.30
CA ALA A 3 24.92 -17.51 6.04
C ALA A 3 24.09 -16.25 6.38
N PRO A 4 24.27 -15.13 5.64
CA PRO A 4 23.41 -13.97 5.84
C PRO A 4 21.94 -14.40 5.68
N ASP A 5 21.07 -13.93 6.57
CA ASP A 5 19.65 -14.19 6.47
C ASP A 5 19.14 -13.76 5.10
N ALA A 6 18.35 -14.62 4.45
CA ALA A 6 17.83 -14.35 3.11
C ALA A 6 17.03 -13.05 3.11
N HIS A 7 17.28 -12.20 2.11
CA HIS A 7 16.58 -10.92 2.05
C HIS A 7 15.10 -11.18 1.76
N PRO A 8 14.14 -10.45 2.39
CA PRO A 8 12.71 -10.67 2.15
C PRO A 8 12.30 -10.57 0.68
N LEU A 9 13.07 -9.84 -0.14
CA LEU A 9 12.83 -9.72 -1.58
C LEU A 9 13.22 -10.97 -2.38
N ASP A 10 14.07 -11.84 -1.87
CA ASP A 10 14.53 -13.02 -2.62
C ASP A 10 13.38 -13.99 -2.90
N LEU A 11 12.53 -14.22 -1.89
CA LEU A 11 11.29 -14.99 -2.05
C LEU A 11 10.33 -14.32 -3.03
N LEU A 12 10.22 -12.99 -2.99
CA LEU A 12 9.32 -12.24 -3.88
C LEU A 12 9.81 -12.25 -5.33
N ARG A 13 11.13 -12.24 -5.56
CA ARG A 13 11.73 -12.40 -6.89
C ARG A 13 11.40 -13.76 -7.48
N GLN A 14 11.55 -14.83 -6.69
CA GLN A 14 11.18 -16.18 -7.11
C GLN A 14 9.68 -16.30 -7.39
N GLN A 15 8.85 -15.66 -6.57
CA GLN A 15 7.41 -15.67 -6.78
C GLN A 15 7.00 -14.88 -8.04
N ALA A 16 7.66 -13.76 -8.31
CA ALA A 16 7.38 -12.91 -9.47
C ALA A 16 7.59 -13.62 -10.81
N SER A 17 8.48 -14.61 -10.90
CA SER A 17 8.68 -15.39 -12.14
C SER A 17 7.52 -16.35 -12.46
N HIS A 18 6.59 -16.54 -11.53
CA HIS A 18 5.45 -17.46 -11.66
C HIS A 18 4.10 -16.79 -11.41
N THR A 19 4.08 -15.46 -11.27
CA THR A 19 2.86 -14.71 -10.92
C THR A 19 2.66 -13.58 -11.92
N ASP A 20 1.45 -13.46 -12.46
CA ASP A 20 1.08 -12.28 -13.26
C ASP A 20 0.87 -11.06 -12.31
N PRO A 21 1.64 -9.97 -12.47
CA PRO A 21 1.47 -8.76 -11.67
C PRO A 21 0.05 -8.15 -11.75
N ARG A 22 -0.64 -8.32 -12.89
CA ARG A 22 -2.02 -7.83 -13.08
C ARG A 22 -3.02 -8.63 -12.27
N ASP A 23 -2.79 -9.92 -12.05
CA ASP A 23 -3.65 -10.72 -11.16
C ASP A 23 -3.54 -10.23 -9.72
N VAL A 24 -2.31 -9.98 -9.26
CA VAL A 24 -2.06 -9.42 -7.92
C VAL A 24 -2.70 -8.05 -7.76
N GLN A 25 -2.64 -7.21 -8.79
CA GLN A 25 -3.29 -5.90 -8.81
C GLN A 25 -4.82 -6.01 -8.73
N ARG A 26 -5.42 -6.93 -9.49
CA ARG A 26 -6.87 -7.19 -9.45
C ARG A 26 -7.31 -7.64 -8.06
N ASP A 27 -6.56 -8.55 -7.45
CA ASP A 27 -6.81 -8.98 -6.07
C ASP A 27 -6.74 -7.81 -5.09
N LEU A 28 -5.74 -6.94 -5.22
CA LEU A 28 -5.60 -5.74 -4.38
C LEU A 28 -6.78 -4.78 -4.54
N ASN A 29 -7.25 -4.56 -5.76
CA ASN A 29 -8.39 -3.70 -6.05
C ASN A 29 -9.72 -4.28 -5.53
N ALA A 30 -9.84 -5.60 -5.47
CA ALA A 30 -11.03 -6.28 -4.98
C ALA A 30 -11.13 -6.34 -3.44
N ARG A 31 -10.04 -6.06 -2.70
CA ARG A 31 -10.03 -6.13 -1.25
C ARG A 31 -10.95 -5.07 -0.62
N PRO A 32 -11.82 -5.45 0.33
CA PRO A 32 -12.60 -4.48 1.08
C PRO A 32 -11.69 -3.63 1.95
N LEU A 33 -12.01 -2.33 2.06
CA LEU A 33 -11.27 -1.43 2.91
C LEU A 33 -11.73 -1.57 4.36
N PRO A 34 -10.82 -1.88 5.32
CA PRO A 34 -11.21 -2.11 6.71
C PRO A 34 -11.84 -0.87 7.36
N THR A 35 -11.56 0.33 6.84
CA THR A 35 -12.14 1.59 7.33
C THR A 35 -13.61 1.80 6.94
N LEU A 36 -14.09 1.12 5.90
CA LEU A 36 -15.48 1.23 5.43
C LEU A 36 -16.43 0.24 6.10
N ALA A 37 -15.91 -0.73 6.85
CA ALA A 37 -16.75 -1.68 7.57
C ALA A 37 -17.62 -0.98 8.64
N PRO A 38 -18.84 -1.46 8.92
CA PRO A 38 -19.61 -0.98 10.06
C PRO A 38 -18.96 -1.43 11.38
N GLY A 39 -19.13 -0.65 12.45
CA GLY A 39 -18.68 -1.03 13.80
C GLY A 39 -18.13 0.13 14.61
N THR A 40 -17.85 -0.15 15.87
CA THR A 40 -17.19 0.78 16.80
C THR A 40 -15.68 0.62 16.76
N TRP A 41 -14.97 1.69 17.10
CA TRP A 41 -13.53 1.78 17.07
C TRP A 41 -12.96 1.82 18.48
N GLY A 42 -11.87 1.11 18.69
CA GLY A 42 -11.13 1.11 19.95
C GLY A 42 -10.36 2.41 20.16
N ALA A 43 -9.86 2.61 21.39
CA ALA A 43 -9.14 3.83 21.77
C ALA A 43 -7.85 4.07 20.97
N GLY A 44 -7.24 3.04 20.40
CA GLY A 44 -6.02 3.13 19.58
C GLY A 44 -6.25 3.33 18.07
N ALA A 45 -7.51 3.51 17.65
CA ALA A 45 -7.86 3.56 16.22
C ALA A 45 -7.22 4.74 15.49
N GLU A 46 -7.23 5.93 16.08
CA GLU A 46 -6.66 7.12 15.43
C GLU A 46 -5.16 6.98 15.19
N ASP A 47 -4.39 6.55 16.19
CA ASP A 47 -2.94 6.39 16.07
C ASP A 47 -2.58 5.31 15.04
N THR A 48 -3.33 4.21 15.03
CA THR A 48 -3.18 3.14 14.04
C THR A 48 -3.45 3.66 12.63
N LEU A 49 -4.53 4.44 12.44
CA LEU A 49 -4.89 5.02 11.14
C LEU A 49 -3.89 6.06 10.67
N ARG A 50 -3.37 6.91 11.56
CA ARG A 50 -2.30 7.87 11.24
C ARG A 50 -1.06 7.13 10.75
N GLY A 51 -0.64 6.09 11.48
CA GLY A 51 0.51 5.25 11.11
C GLY A 51 0.31 4.55 9.77
N ALA A 52 -0.82 3.88 9.57
CA ALA A 52 -1.12 3.18 8.33
C ALA A 52 -1.22 4.13 7.12
N THR A 53 -1.94 5.25 7.28
CA THR A 53 -2.06 6.28 6.22
C THR A 53 -0.70 6.87 5.86
N GLY A 54 0.15 7.16 6.86
CA GLY A 54 1.52 7.62 6.64
C GLY A 54 2.35 6.61 5.85
N MET A 55 2.25 5.32 6.18
CA MET A 55 2.94 4.25 5.46
C MET A 55 2.45 4.09 4.02
N GLU A 56 1.16 4.23 3.76
CA GLU A 56 0.63 4.21 2.39
C GLU A 56 1.06 5.43 1.58
N ARG A 57 1.14 6.62 2.19
CA ARG A 57 1.71 7.80 1.53
C ARG A 57 3.17 7.58 1.16
N LYS A 58 3.95 6.91 2.03
CA LYS A 58 5.33 6.50 1.71
C LYS A 58 5.37 5.52 0.53
N MET A 59 4.50 4.52 0.50
CA MET A 59 4.39 3.58 -0.64
C MET A 59 4.04 4.30 -1.95
N GLN A 60 3.13 5.27 -1.90
CA GLN A 60 2.83 6.13 -3.05
C GLN A 60 4.07 6.88 -3.54
N MET A 61 4.86 7.44 -2.62
CA MET A 61 6.08 8.16 -2.96
C MET A 61 7.14 7.24 -3.58
N GLU A 62 7.35 6.05 -3.02
CA GLU A 62 8.23 5.02 -3.57
C GLU A 62 7.92 4.71 -5.05
N MET A 63 6.63 4.52 -5.39
CA MET A 63 6.21 4.27 -6.77
C MET A 63 6.32 5.52 -7.66
N ARG A 64 6.01 6.70 -7.13
CA ARG A 64 6.08 7.96 -7.88
C ARG A 64 7.50 8.34 -8.27
N ILE A 65 8.48 8.06 -7.40
CA ILE A 65 9.90 8.23 -7.73
C ILE A 65 10.27 7.32 -8.91
N GLY A 66 9.86 6.05 -8.87
CA GLY A 66 10.07 5.12 -9.98
C GLY A 66 9.34 5.50 -11.28
N LEU A 67 8.32 6.34 -11.19
CA LEU A 67 7.53 6.86 -12.31
C LEU A 67 7.98 8.24 -12.79
N GLU A 68 9.17 8.72 -12.40
CA GLU A 68 9.68 10.01 -12.85
C GLU A 68 9.59 10.15 -14.38
N GLY A 69 9.08 11.29 -14.86
CA GLY A 69 8.79 11.51 -16.28
C GLY A 69 7.48 10.89 -16.81
N HIS A 70 6.75 10.12 -15.99
CA HIS A 70 5.50 9.43 -16.38
C HIS A 70 4.29 9.74 -15.49
N LEU A 71 4.34 10.86 -14.75
CA LEU A 71 3.36 11.26 -13.72
C LEU A 71 2.15 12.06 -14.23
N HIS A 72 2.08 12.39 -15.53
CA HIS A 72 1.19 13.43 -16.07
C HIS A 72 -0.31 13.28 -15.72
N ASP A 73 -0.79 12.06 -15.46
CA ASP A 73 -2.19 11.77 -15.16
C ASP A 73 -2.44 11.35 -13.69
N LEU A 74 -1.41 11.39 -12.84
CA LEU A 74 -1.54 10.96 -11.45
C LEU A 74 -1.94 12.13 -10.53
N PRO A 75 -3.09 12.07 -9.85
CA PRO A 75 -3.56 13.16 -9.00
C PRO A 75 -2.60 13.39 -7.84
N LEU A 76 -2.22 14.64 -7.59
CA LEU A 76 -1.53 15.03 -6.36
C LEU A 76 -2.55 15.67 -5.42
N ARG A 77 -2.93 14.93 -4.38
CA ARG A 77 -3.89 15.42 -3.38
C ARG A 77 -3.18 16.31 -2.36
N ARG A 78 -3.75 17.48 -2.08
CA ARG A 78 -3.45 18.22 -0.87
C ARG A 78 -4.31 17.68 0.27
N THR A 79 -3.69 17.42 1.40
CA THR A 79 -4.34 16.81 2.56
C THR A 79 -3.95 17.58 3.81
N ALA A 80 -4.84 17.68 4.79
CA ALA A 80 -4.46 18.20 6.09
C ALA A 80 -3.36 17.33 6.75
N PRO A 81 -2.62 17.85 7.73
CA PRO A 81 -1.73 17.04 8.55
C PRO A 81 -2.52 15.94 9.27
N LEU A 82 -1.98 14.71 9.28
CA LEU A 82 -2.65 13.57 9.91
C LEU A 82 -2.84 13.75 11.43
N ALA A 83 -1.97 14.54 12.07
CA ALA A 83 -2.04 14.85 13.49
C ALA A 83 -3.30 15.66 13.85
N ASP A 84 -3.81 16.45 12.90
CA ASP A 84 -4.94 17.36 13.13
C ASP A 84 -6.30 16.73 12.77
N MET A 85 -6.29 15.51 12.22
CA MET A 85 -7.51 14.82 11.79
C MET A 85 -8.16 14.04 12.94
N THR A 86 -9.48 14.18 13.03
CA THR A 86 -10.38 13.35 13.85
C THR A 86 -10.52 11.95 13.28
N LEU A 87 -11.00 10.98 14.07
CA LEU A 87 -11.27 9.62 13.60
C LEU A 87 -12.10 9.56 12.29
N PRO A 88 -13.27 10.23 12.15
CA PRO A 88 -14.03 10.19 10.88
C PRO A 88 -13.24 10.71 9.67
N GLU A 89 -12.42 11.74 9.86
CA GLU A 89 -11.56 12.29 8.82
C GLU A 89 -10.44 11.31 8.46
N LEU A 90 -9.81 10.67 9.46
CA LEU A 90 -8.80 9.63 9.24
C LEU A 90 -9.35 8.42 8.48
N LEU A 91 -10.58 7.98 8.77
CA LEU A 91 -11.24 6.89 8.05
C LEU A 91 -11.45 7.22 6.57
N THR A 92 -11.93 8.45 6.33
CA THR A 92 -12.17 8.96 4.97
C THR A 92 -10.85 9.13 4.23
N GLU A 93 -9.85 9.76 4.86
CA GLU A 93 -8.54 10.00 4.27
C GLU A 93 -7.79 8.70 3.99
N HIS A 94 -7.86 7.71 4.88
CA HIS A 94 -7.28 6.39 4.63
C HIS A 94 -7.93 5.73 3.41
N ALA A 95 -9.27 5.74 3.31
CA ALA A 95 -9.96 5.12 2.19
C ALA A 95 -9.62 5.78 0.84
N GLU A 96 -9.61 7.11 0.82
CA GLU A 96 -9.22 7.90 -0.34
C GLU A 96 -7.72 7.76 -0.70
N GLY A 97 -6.87 7.70 0.31
CA GLY A 97 -5.44 7.45 0.19
C GLY A 97 -5.17 6.08 -0.46
N ARG A 98 -5.85 5.03 -0.01
CA ARG A 98 -5.75 3.69 -0.60
C ARG A 98 -6.18 3.66 -2.06
N ARG A 99 -7.29 4.31 -2.41
CA ARG A 99 -7.74 4.43 -3.81
C ARG A 99 -6.68 5.11 -4.67
N THR A 100 -6.06 6.18 -4.15
CA THR A 100 -4.98 6.88 -4.85
C THR A 100 -3.75 5.99 -5.00
N LEU A 101 -3.36 5.26 -3.95
CA LEU A 101 -2.26 4.29 -3.99
C LEU A 101 -2.44 3.24 -5.08
N LEU A 102 -3.64 2.68 -5.20
CA LEU A 102 -3.94 1.66 -6.21
C LEU A 102 -3.94 2.21 -7.63
N ARG A 103 -4.30 3.49 -7.84
CA ARG A 103 -4.13 4.17 -9.13
C ARG A 103 -2.66 4.40 -9.49
N VAL A 104 -1.83 4.76 -8.50
CA VAL A 104 -0.37 4.90 -8.72
C VAL A 104 0.25 3.54 -9.06
N LEU A 105 -0.17 2.46 -8.38
CA LEU A 105 0.24 1.10 -8.72
C LEU A 105 -0.17 0.72 -10.15
N ASP A 106 -1.41 1.02 -10.55
CA ASP A 106 -1.87 0.77 -11.92
C ASP A 106 -1.00 1.46 -12.96
N ARG A 107 -0.65 2.72 -12.70
CA ARG A 107 0.26 3.47 -13.57
C ARG A 107 1.65 2.84 -13.62
N LEU A 108 2.20 2.44 -12.47
CA LEU A 108 3.51 1.78 -12.40
C LEU A 108 3.54 0.49 -13.23
N LEU A 109 2.52 -0.36 -13.10
CA LEU A 109 2.42 -1.60 -13.87
C LEU A 109 2.25 -1.32 -15.37
N THR A 110 1.39 -0.38 -15.73
CA THR A 110 1.11 -0.02 -17.14
C THR A 110 2.33 0.54 -17.86
N VAL A 111 3.05 1.47 -17.22
CA VAL A 111 4.27 2.03 -17.85
C VAL A 111 5.38 0.98 -17.86
N GLY A 112 5.47 0.14 -16.81
CA GLY A 112 6.43 -0.95 -16.70
C GLY A 112 6.28 -2.06 -17.75
N GLU A 113 5.14 -2.15 -18.45
CA GLU A 113 4.98 -3.06 -19.60
C GLU A 113 5.80 -2.64 -20.83
N THR A 114 6.15 -1.35 -20.92
CA THR A 114 6.80 -0.76 -22.11
C THR A 114 8.11 -0.05 -21.79
N HIS A 115 8.41 0.19 -20.52
CA HIS A 115 9.60 0.88 -20.04
C HIS A 115 10.27 0.05 -18.94
N ASP A 116 11.60 0.10 -18.87
CA ASP A 116 12.36 -0.50 -17.77
C ASP A 116 12.28 0.38 -16.53
N LEU A 117 11.16 0.26 -15.80
CA LEU A 117 10.93 0.97 -14.54
C LEU A 117 11.37 0.15 -13.34
N ARG A 118 11.81 0.84 -12.29
CA ARG A 118 12.07 0.24 -10.98
C ARG A 118 11.43 1.10 -9.89
N ALA A 119 10.96 0.46 -8.83
CA ALA A 119 10.41 1.14 -7.66
C ALA A 119 11.18 0.72 -6.41
N TRP A 120 11.34 1.64 -5.47
CA TRP A 120 12.08 1.39 -4.23
C TRP A 120 11.20 0.69 -3.21
N THR A 121 11.61 -0.48 -2.69
CA THR A 121 10.91 -1.11 -1.57
C THR A 121 11.85 -1.94 -0.72
N LEU A 122 11.63 -1.95 0.59
CA LEU A 122 12.43 -2.74 1.54
C LEU A 122 13.95 -2.54 1.39
N GLY A 123 14.39 -1.34 1.00
CA GLY A 123 15.81 -1.00 0.89
C GLY A 123 16.45 -1.26 -0.48
N GLU A 124 15.70 -1.76 -1.48
CA GLU A 124 16.24 -2.04 -2.81
C GLU A 124 15.31 -1.55 -3.94
N GLU A 125 15.87 -1.29 -5.11
CA GLU A 125 15.11 -1.07 -6.34
C GLU A 125 14.70 -2.39 -6.98
N VAL A 126 13.41 -2.54 -7.24
CA VAL A 126 12.85 -3.77 -7.80
C VAL A 126 11.95 -3.48 -8.99
N PRO A 127 11.80 -4.44 -9.93
CA PRO A 127 10.85 -4.30 -11.02
C PRO A 127 9.39 -4.28 -10.48
N PRO A 128 8.43 -3.72 -11.24
CA PRO A 128 7.03 -3.61 -10.81
C PRO A 128 6.40 -4.94 -10.37
N ALA A 129 6.78 -6.05 -11.02
CA ALA A 129 6.31 -7.39 -10.67
C ALA A 129 6.67 -7.82 -9.24
N VAL A 130 7.86 -7.45 -8.75
CA VAL A 130 8.27 -7.71 -7.37
C VAL A 130 7.65 -6.68 -6.43
N TYR A 131 7.56 -5.42 -6.86
CA TYR A 131 6.97 -4.36 -6.04
C TYR A 131 5.51 -4.67 -5.68
N VAL A 132 4.69 -5.10 -6.64
CA VAL A 132 3.26 -5.38 -6.38
C VAL A 132 3.07 -6.51 -5.36
N LEU A 133 3.95 -7.52 -5.39
CA LEU A 133 3.95 -8.61 -4.40
C LEU A 133 4.34 -8.11 -3.01
N ALA A 134 5.38 -7.27 -2.91
CA ALA A 134 5.78 -6.64 -1.66
C ALA A 134 4.67 -5.75 -1.11
N LEU A 135 4.04 -4.95 -1.98
CA LEU A 135 2.93 -4.08 -1.64
C LEU A 135 1.74 -4.88 -1.09
N ARG A 136 1.40 -6.02 -1.70
CA ARG A 136 0.33 -6.91 -1.22
C ARG A 136 0.53 -7.34 0.23
N GLY A 137 1.74 -7.76 0.60
CA GLY A 137 2.07 -8.16 1.96
C GLY A 137 2.15 -6.99 2.94
N ARG A 138 2.54 -5.80 2.47
CA ARG A 138 2.56 -4.58 3.30
C ARG A 138 1.15 -4.09 3.59
N LEU A 139 0.28 -4.02 2.58
CA LEU A 139 -1.12 -3.61 2.74
C LEU A 139 -1.89 -4.59 3.62
N ALA A 140 -1.70 -5.90 3.45
CA ALA A 140 -2.33 -6.89 4.33
C ALA A 140 -2.00 -6.65 5.82
N ARG A 141 -0.72 -6.41 6.15
CA ARG A 141 -0.32 -6.10 7.52
C ARG A 141 -0.95 -4.80 8.06
N LEU A 142 -1.07 -3.77 7.23
CA LEU A 142 -1.75 -2.53 7.63
C LEU A 142 -3.24 -2.76 7.84
N ASP A 143 -3.87 -3.54 6.96
CA ASP A 143 -5.28 -3.91 7.06
C ASP A 143 -5.55 -4.68 8.36
N ASP A 144 -4.69 -5.63 8.72
CA ASP A 144 -4.78 -6.40 9.96
C ASP A 144 -4.66 -5.50 11.20
N LEU A 145 -3.73 -4.54 11.19
CA LEU A 145 -3.57 -3.58 12.29
C LEU A 145 -4.82 -2.71 12.47
N ILE A 146 -5.40 -2.22 11.37
CA ILE A 146 -6.63 -1.42 11.40
C ILE A 146 -7.81 -2.29 11.86
N ALA A 147 -7.92 -3.51 11.34
CA ALA A 147 -8.97 -4.45 11.72
C ALA A 147 -8.94 -4.79 13.21
N ALA A 148 -7.74 -4.93 13.80
CA ALA A 148 -7.57 -5.16 15.23
C ALA A 148 -8.10 -4.01 16.12
N GLN A 149 -8.29 -2.81 15.57
CA GLN A 149 -8.90 -1.68 16.28
C GLN A 149 -10.43 -1.67 16.20
N ARG A 150 -11.05 -2.64 15.53
CA ARG A 150 -12.50 -2.81 15.53
C ARG A 150 -12.94 -3.49 16.80
N VAL A 151 -13.91 -2.89 17.49
CA VAL A 151 -14.58 -3.55 18.61
C VAL A 151 -15.71 -4.39 18.03
N THR A 152 -15.57 -5.71 18.11
CA THR A 152 -16.69 -6.61 17.85
C THR A 152 -17.65 -6.50 19.02
N ILE A 153 -18.82 -5.89 18.80
CA ILE A 153 -19.90 -5.96 19.78
C ILE A 153 -20.40 -7.41 19.72
N SER A 154 -20.00 -8.23 20.70
CA SER A 154 -20.63 -9.53 20.89
C SER A 154 -22.08 -9.26 21.31
N PRO A 155 -23.07 -9.88 20.66
CA PRO A 155 -24.48 -9.73 21.03
C PRO A 155 -24.77 -10.30 22.42
#